data_AF-A0AAD3G0U7-F1
#
_entry.id   AF-A0AAD3G0U7-F1
#
_cell.length_a   1.000
_cell.length_b   1.000
_cell.length_c   1.000
_cell.angle_alpha   90.00
_cell.angle_beta   90.00
_cell.angle_gamma   90.00
#
_symmetry.space_group_name_H-M   'P 1'
#
loop_
_entity.id
_entity.type
_entity.pdbx_description
1 polymer ?
#
loop_
_entity_poly.entity_id
_entity_poly.type
_entity_poly.pdbx_seq_one_letter_code
_entity_poly.pdbx_strand_id
1 'polypeptide(L)'
;MNIQLFLLIIVVITALAFDFTNGFHDTGNAMATSIASGALKPKTAVALSAVLNLVGAFMSTAVAATIAKGLIDSNIVTLELVFAGLVGGVV
;
A
#
# COMPACT_ATOMS: atom_id res chain seq x y z
N MET A 1 11.22 15.67 -21.68
CA MET A 1 10.30 14.86 -20.85
C MET A 1 9.01 15.64 -20.70
N ASN A 2 7.86 15.02 -21.02
CA ASN A 2 6.56 15.71 -20.91
C ASN A 2 6.15 15.84 -19.44
N ILE A 3 5.39 16.89 -19.11
CA ILE A 3 4.98 17.19 -17.73
C ILE A 3 4.18 16.06 -17.10
N GLN A 4 3.28 15.40 -17.85
CA GLN A 4 2.52 14.25 -17.36
C GLN A 4 3.40 13.05 -17.02
N LEU A 5 4.43 12.79 -17.83
CA LEU A 5 5.35 11.68 -17.59
C LEU A 5 6.19 11.94 -16.33
N PHE A 6 6.63 13.18 -16.13
CA PHE A 6 7.34 13.59 -14.92
C PHE A 6 6.47 13.42 -13.67
N LEU A 7 5.22 13.89 -13.70
CA LEU A 7 4.26 13.71 -12.61
C LEU A 7 3.99 12.24 -12.31
N LEU A 8 3.78 11.42 -13.34
CA LEU A 8 3.57 9.98 -13.17
C LEU A 8 4.74 9.32 -12.45
N ILE A 9 5.99 9.65 -12.81
CA ILE A 9 7.17 9.11 -12.13
C ILE A 9 7.17 9.48 -10.64
N ILE A 10 6.86 10.74 -10.31
CA ILE A 10 6.76 11.17 -8.91
C ILE A 10 5.68 10.37 -8.19
N VAL A 11 4.48 10.26 -8.77
CA VAL A 11 3.37 9.49 -8.19
C VAL A 11 3.78 8.04 -7.93
N VAL A 12 4.45 7.38 -8.87
CA VAL A 12 4.93 6.00 -8.71
C VAL A 12 5.94 5.89 -7.57
N ILE A 13 6.89 6.82 -7.47
CA ILE A 13 7.87 6.83 -6.37
C ILE A 13 7.16 7.01 -5.02
N THR A 14 6.21 7.93 -4.93
CA THR A 14 5.44 8.16 -3.70
C THR A 14 4.55 6.97 -3.35
N ALA A 15 3.93 6.32 -4.35
CA ALA A 15 3.14 5.11 -4.14
C ALA A 15 3.99 3.97 -3.57
N LEU A 16 5.19 3.75 -4.11
CA LEU A 16 6.13 2.75 -3.59
C LEU A 16 6.56 3.06 -2.14
N ALA A 17 6.77 4.34 -1.81
CA ALA A 17 7.10 4.76 -0.44
C ALA A 17 5.92 4.55 0.53
N PHE A 18 4.69 4.83 0.09
CA PHE A 18 3.47 4.57 0.84
C PHE A 18 3.28 3.07 1.09
N ASP A 19 3.36 2.24 0.05
CA ASP A 19 3.22 0.78 0.16
C ASP A 19 4.27 0.18 1.08
N PHE A 20 5.52 0.66 1.01
CA PHE A 20 6.57 0.24 1.94
C PHE A 20 6.19 0.55 3.38
N THR A 21 5.80 1.80 3.68
CA THR A 21 5.42 2.23 5.03
C THR A 21 4.19 1.48 5.54
N ASN A 22 3.17 1.26 4.70
CA ASN A 22 2.00 0.46 5.06
C ASN A 22 2.37 -0.99 5.37
N GLY A 23 3.25 -1.60 4.56
CA GLY A 23 3.70 -2.95 4.78
C GLY A 23 4.36 -3.17 6.16
N PHE A 24 5.07 -2.17 6.71
CA PHE A 24 5.60 -2.26 8.09
C PHE A 24 4.49 -2.25 9.13
N HIS A 25 3.52 -1.34 8.99
CA HIS A 25 2.38 -1.26 9.91
C HIS A 25 1.55 -2.55 9.89
N ASP A 26 1.29 -3.10 8.69
CA ASP A 26 0.56 -4.34 8.51
C ASP A 26 1.31 -5.55 9.08
N THR A 27 2.63 -5.57 8.92
CA THR A 27 3.46 -6.61 9.55
C THR A 27 3.33 -6.56 11.08
N GLY A 28 3.33 -5.36 11.67
CA GLY A 28 3.07 -5.18 13.09
C GLY A 28 1.72 -5.76 13.52
N ASN A 29 0.67 -5.40 12.80
CA ASN A 29 -0.70 -5.83 13.09
C ASN A 29 -0.91 -7.35 12.94
N ALA A 30 -0.34 -7.93 11.88
CA ALA A 30 -0.55 -9.35 11.56
C ALA A 30 0.37 -10.29 12.35
N MET A 31 1.56 -9.84 12.75
CA MET A 31 2.59 -10.73 13.33
C MET A 31 2.89 -10.49 14.81
N ALA A 32 2.41 -9.40 15.42
CA ALA A 32 2.67 -9.09 16.83
C ALA A 32 2.32 -10.26 17.77
N THR A 33 1.16 -10.88 17.60
CA THR A 33 0.71 -12.01 18.43
C THR A 33 1.59 -13.24 18.27
N SER A 34 1.95 -13.59 17.03
CA SER A 34 2.80 -14.76 16.73
C SER A 34 4.23 -14.57 17.24
N ILE A 35 4.72 -13.33 17.27
CA ILE A 35 6.03 -12.99 17.83
C ILE A 35 5.96 -12.99 19.37
N ALA A 36 4.97 -12.34 19.96
CA ALA A 36 4.82 -12.19 21.42
C ALA A 36 4.55 -13.54 22.12
N SER A 37 3.83 -14.44 21.46
CA SER A 37 3.60 -15.82 21.95
C SER A 37 4.82 -16.74 21.77
N GLY A 38 5.84 -16.32 21.04
CA GLY A 38 7.01 -17.14 20.73
C GLY A 38 6.78 -18.20 19.65
N ALA A 39 5.63 -18.21 18.98
CA ALA A 39 5.32 -19.16 17.91
C ALA A 39 6.23 -18.98 16.68
N LEU A 40 6.62 -17.74 16.36
CA LEU A 40 7.51 -17.42 15.25
C LEU A 40 8.63 -16.48 15.69
N LYS A 41 9.85 -16.71 15.17
CA LYS A 41 10.95 -15.75 15.31
C LYS A 41 10.62 -14.48 14.53
N PRO A 42 11.01 -13.28 15.01
CA PRO A 42 10.68 -12.01 14.36
C PRO A 42 11.01 -11.96 12.87
N LYS A 43 12.20 -12.44 12.47
CA LYS A 43 12.62 -12.47 11.05
C LYS A 43 11.71 -13.34 10.18
N THR A 44 11.32 -14.52 10.69
CA THR A 44 10.43 -15.44 9.97
C THR A 44 9.03 -14.87 9.85
N ALA A 45 8.52 -14.25 10.92
CA ALA A 45 7.20 -13.64 10.94
C ALA A 45 7.11 -12.47 9.94
N VAL A 46 8.11 -11.58 9.92
CA VAL A 46 8.20 -10.48 8.95
C VAL A 46 8.31 -11.01 7.52
N ALA A 47 9.16 -12.01 7.27
CA ALA A 47 9.28 -12.60 5.94
C ALA A 47 7.97 -13.24 5.46
N LEU A 48 7.26 -13.95 6.35
CA LEU A 48 5.96 -14.53 6.05
C LEU A 48 4.93 -13.43 5.75
N SER A 49 4.87 -12.37 6.55
CA SER A 49 3.97 -11.23 6.31
C SER A 49 4.25 -10.55 4.98
N ALA A 50 5.52 -10.34 4.62
CA ALA A 50 5.89 -9.74 3.34
C ALA A 50 5.43 -10.60 2.14
N VAL A 51 5.63 -11.92 2.21
CA VAL A 51 5.16 -12.84 1.16
C VAL A 51 3.63 -12.85 1.06
N LEU A 52 2.93 -12.92 2.20
CA LEU A 52 1.46 -12.95 2.20
C LEU A 52 0.86 -11.62 1.75
N ASN A 53 1.44 -10.48 2.11
CA ASN A 53 1.01 -9.16 1.61
C ASN A 53 1.18 -9.05 0.10
N LEU A 54 2.34 -9.50 -0.41
CA LEU A 54 2.59 -9.51 -1.86
C LEU A 54 1.60 -10.41 -2.59
N VAL A 55 1.41 -11.65 -2.13
CA VAL A 55 0.46 -12.59 -2.73
C VAL A 55 -0.97 -12.03 -2.68
N GLY A 56 -1.38 -11.49 -1.54
CA GLY A 56 -2.70 -10.89 -1.35
C GLY A 56 -2.97 -9.77 -2.34
N ALA A 57 -1.99 -8.89 -2.59
CA ALA A 57 -2.09 -7.80 -3.56
C ALA A 57 -2.35 -8.30 -5.00
N PHE A 58 -1.80 -9.45 -5.38
CA PHE A 58 -2.03 -10.05 -6.71
C PHE A 58 -3.30 -10.89 -6.80
N MET A 59 -3.85 -11.34 -5.68
CA MET A 59 -5.04 -12.20 -5.69
C MET A 59 -6.34 -11.44 -5.98
N SER A 60 -6.43 -10.15 -5.65
CA SER A 60 -7.66 -9.39 -5.88
C SER A 60 -7.45 -7.88 -5.90
N THR A 61 -7.95 -7.23 -6.96
CA THR A 61 -8.13 -5.78 -7.04
C THR A 61 -9.58 -5.36 -6.75
N ALA A 62 -10.46 -6.33 -6.47
CA ALA A 62 -11.89 -6.09 -6.31
C ALA A 62 -12.20 -5.23 -5.06
N VAL A 63 -11.44 -5.41 -3.98
CA VAL A 63 -11.58 -4.59 -2.76
C VAL A 63 -11.26 -3.13 -3.07
N ALA A 64 -10.12 -2.86 -3.73
CA ALA A 64 -9.73 -1.51 -4.14
C ALA A 64 -10.79 -0.86 -5.04
N ALA A 65 -11.32 -1.60 -6.03
CA ALA A 65 -12.36 -1.10 -6.93
C ALA A 65 -13.69 -0.81 -6.19
N THR A 66 -14.04 -1.63 -5.19
CA THR A 66 -15.27 -1.45 -4.40
C THR A 66 -15.17 -0.25 -3.47
N ILE A 67 -14.02 -0.08 -2.81
CA ILE A 67 -13.72 1.09 -1.97
C ILE A 67 -13.75 2.36 -2.82
N ALA A 68 -13.11 2.36 -3.99
CA ALA A 68 -13.06 3.54 -4.86
C ALA A 68 -14.44 4.01 -5.34
N LYS A 69 -15.30 3.09 -5.80
CA LYS A 69 -16.64 3.40 -6.37
C LYS A 69 -17.57 4.17 -5.42
N GLY A 70 -17.40 4.02 -4.11
CA GLY A 70 -18.25 4.67 -3.11
C GLY A 70 -17.66 5.94 -2.49
N LEU A 71 -16.38 6.24 -2.75
CA LEU A 71 -15.67 7.33 -2.08
C LEU A 71 -15.35 8.51 -3.00
N ILE A 72 -15.02 8.27 -4.27
CA ILE A 72 -14.59 9.31 -5.20
C ILE A 72 -15.29 9.10 -6.55
N ASP A 73 -15.74 10.19 -7.16
CA ASP A 73 -16.23 10.18 -8.54
C ASP A 73 -15.06 9.96 -9.51
N SER A 74 -15.11 8.90 -10.32
CA SER A 74 -14.07 8.56 -11.29
C SER A 74 -13.80 9.67 -12.32
N ASN A 75 -14.75 10.57 -12.57
CA ASN A 75 -14.59 11.64 -13.55
C ASN A 75 -13.61 12.74 -13.12
N ILE A 76 -13.30 12.83 -11.82
CA ILE A 76 -12.39 13.86 -11.27
C ILE A 76 -11.01 13.31 -10.91
N VAL A 77 -10.76 12.02 -11.15
CA VAL A 77 -9.49 11.38 -10.80
C VAL A 77 -8.38 11.85 -11.75
N THR A 78 -7.43 12.60 -11.18
CA THR A 78 -6.26 13.15 -11.86
C THR A 78 -4.96 12.69 -11.18
N LEU A 79 -3.81 12.80 -11.85
CA LEU A 79 -2.52 12.42 -11.25
C LEU A 79 -2.20 13.27 -10.01
N GLU A 80 -2.62 14.54 -10.04
CA GLU A 80 -2.48 15.49 -8.94
C GLU A 80 -3.33 15.06 -7.73
N LEU A 81 -4.56 14.60 -7.96
CA LEU A 81 -5.44 14.06 -6.92
C LEU A 81 -4.83 12.80 -6.29
N VAL A 82 -4.35 11.87 -7.12
CA VAL A 82 -3.70 10.64 -6.64
C VAL A 82 -2.46 10.97 -5.83
N PHE A 83 -1.64 11.91 -6.30
CA PHE A 83 -0.46 12.39 -5.57
C PHE A 83 -0.84 12.98 -4.21
N ALA A 84 -1.82 13.88 -4.15
CA ALA A 84 -2.28 14.49 -2.91
C ALA A 84 -2.81 13.43 -1.93
N GLY A 85 -3.57 12.45 -2.42
CA GLY A 85 -4.06 11.33 -1.62
C GLY A 85 -2.93 10.46 -1.06
N LEU A 86 -1.93 10.12 -1.87
CA LEU A 86 -0.77 9.35 -1.43
C LEU A 86 0.06 10.11 -0.39
N VAL A 87 0.34 11.39 -0.61
CA VAL A 87 1.07 12.22 0.37
C VAL A 87 0.29 12.34 1.67
N GLY A 88 -1.02 12.55 1.61
CA GLY A 88 -1.88 12.61 2.79
C GLY A 88 -2.02 11.27 3.54
N GLY A 89 -1.81 10.13 2.87
CA GLY A 89 -1.79 8.82 3.51
C GLY A 89 -0.43 8.44 4.10
N VAL A 90 0.67 9.01 3.62
CA VAL A 90 2.03 8.78 4.14
C VAL A 90 2.28 9.51 5.46
N VAL A 91 1.66 10.68 5.66
CA VAL A 91 1.82 11.57 6.83
C VAL A 91 0.75 11.31 7.87
#